data_AF-A0A8H3J8J9-F1
#
_entry.id   AF-A0A8H3J8J9-F1
#
_cell.length_a   1.000
_cell.length_b   1.000
_cell.length_c   1.000
_cell.angle_alpha   90.00
_cell.angle_beta   90.00
_cell.angle_gamma   90.00
#
_symmetry.space_group_name_H-M   'P 1'
#
loop_
_entity.id
_entity.type
_entity.pdbx_description
1 polymer ?
#
loop_
_entity_poly.entity_id
_entity_poly.type
_entity_poly.pdbx_seq_one_letter_code
_entity_poly.pdbx_strand_id
1 'polypeptide(L)'
;MSKAEQSFSALARRCQAGDDAAAFMRWLASRTEHWLLVLDNADDPSLEISRWFPAGARGNIIVTTRNRGLSVATAQSASIDQMDSEEATTLLLKAAGDDKESSRERAEPVVQLLGCIPLAIVHAGAAIRNQLYTYEEYCELFTHRRRDLLSYRNIQVTDYEYSIYATWEVSVGAISRIAKGGAGVSRADSDNAANALDLLNVFGFWYDNNISEEIMRMIWELVPRAEDDPWWISGIIRLLREDRSPDWDPLPFRKSLEILSNYSLINGADRQFSLHPLVQSCIPTSGRLGL
;
A
#
# COMPACT_ATOMS: atom_id res chain seq x y z
N MET A 1 11.87 -17.05 -11.34
CA MET A 1 11.62 -17.74 -10.06
C MET A 1 10.42 -17.05 -9.39
N SER A 2 9.37 -17.77 -9.00
CA SER A 2 8.14 -17.14 -8.46
C SER A 2 8.39 -16.47 -7.09
N LYS A 3 7.52 -15.55 -6.67
CA LYS A 3 7.61 -14.88 -5.35
C LYS A 3 7.58 -15.90 -4.21
N ALA A 4 6.69 -16.89 -4.31
CA ALA A 4 6.59 -17.99 -3.36
C ALA A 4 7.91 -18.77 -3.24
N GLU A 5 8.55 -19.11 -4.36
CA GLU A 5 9.83 -19.84 -4.36
C GLU A 5 10.94 -19.05 -3.66
N GLN A 6 11.01 -17.74 -3.92
CA GLN A 6 11.99 -16.86 -3.27
C GLN A 6 11.74 -16.76 -1.75
N SER A 7 10.48 -16.58 -1.33
CA SER A 7 10.10 -16.51 0.08
C SER A 7 10.41 -17.81 0.82
N PHE A 8 10.07 -18.96 0.24
CA PHE A 8 10.35 -20.26 0.86
C PHE A 8 11.85 -20.56 0.93
N SER A 9 12.61 -20.20 -0.10
CA SER A 9 14.08 -20.32 -0.08
C SER A 9 14.71 -19.42 0.98
N ALA A 10 14.18 -18.20 1.17
CA ALA A 10 14.63 -17.31 2.24
C ALA A 10 14.32 -17.88 3.64
N LEU A 11 13.14 -18.48 3.82
CA LEU A 11 12.79 -19.19 5.06
C LEU A 11 13.69 -20.41 5.29
N ALA A 12 14.03 -21.16 4.25
CA ALA A 12 14.97 -22.29 4.33
C ALA A 12 16.30 -21.85 4.97
N ARG A 13 16.88 -20.76 4.47
CA ARG A 13 18.14 -20.20 4.97
C ARG A 13 18.00 -19.71 6.41
N ARG A 14 16.92 -18.99 6.73
CA ARG A 14 16.65 -18.48 8.09
C ARG A 14 16.52 -19.61 9.11
N CYS A 15 15.90 -20.72 8.71
CA CYS A 15 15.71 -21.90 9.55
C CYS A 15 16.91 -22.87 9.50
N GLN A 16 17.98 -22.54 8.78
CA GLN A 16 19.15 -23.40 8.56
C GLN A 16 18.76 -24.79 8.01
N ALA A 17 17.71 -24.82 7.17
CA ALA A 17 17.12 -26.02 6.60
C ALA A 17 17.74 -26.40 5.24
N GLY A 18 18.44 -25.47 4.60
CA GLY A 18 18.97 -25.56 3.24
C GLY A 18 18.81 -24.23 2.49
N ASP A 19 18.94 -24.27 1.17
CA ASP A 19 19.00 -23.06 0.32
C ASP A 19 17.81 -22.87 -0.64
N ASP A 20 16.91 -23.85 -0.69
CA ASP A 20 15.78 -23.90 -1.63
C ASP A 20 14.43 -24.14 -0.93
N ALA A 21 13.34 -23.91 -1.66
CA ALA A 21 11.99 -24.06 -1.14
C ALA A 21 11.67 -25.50 -0.72
N ALA A 22 12.17 -26.49 -1.45
CA ALA A 22 11.93 -27.90 -1.15
C ALA A 22 12.57 -28.31 0.19
N ALA A 23 13.73 -27.74 0.53
CA ALA A 23 14.41 -27.94 1.79
C ALA A 23 13.60 -27.38 2.95
N PHE A 24 13.05 -26.16 2.81
CA PHE A 24 12.13 -25.60 3.82
C PHE A 24 10.90 -26.48 4.01
N MET A 25 10.28 -26.93 2.92
CA MET A 25 9.09 -27.80 2.96
C MET A 25 9.35 -29.11 3.71
N ARG A 26 10.48 -29.79 3.42
CA ARG A 26 10.88 -31.01 4.14
C ARG A 26 11.19 -30.73 5.61
N TRP A 27 11.88 -29.62 5.89
CA TRP A 27 12.21 -29.23 7.25
C TRP A 27 10.97 -28.95 8.09
N LEU A 28 10.01 -28.20 7.54
CA LEU A 28 8.76 -27.86 8.21
C LEU A 28 7.90 -29.11 8.43
N ALA A 29 7.83 -30.00 7.44
CA ALA A 29 7.18 -31.31 7.55
C ALA A 29 7.80 -32.21 8.63
N SER A 30 9.10 -32.10 8.86
CA SER A 30 9.82 -32.87 9.88
C SER A 30 9.65 -32.36 11.31
N ARG A 31 9.04 -31.18 11.51
CA ARG A 31 8.90 -30.59 12.85
C ARG A 31 7.99 -31.45 13.73
N THR A 32 8.44 -31.68 14.95
CA THR A 32 7.66 -32.37 15.99
C THR A 32 6.71 -31.43 16.72
N GLU A 33 6.99 -30.13 16.70
CA GLU A 33 6.13 -29.09 17.25
C GLU A 33 4.96 -28.76 16.29
N HIS A 34 3.90 -28.19 16.86
CA HIS A 34 2.84 -27.59 16.05
C HIS A 34 3.36 -26.31 15.38
N TRP A 35 2.97 -26.11 14.12
CA TRP A 35 3.36 -24.94 13.35
C TRP A 35 2.19 -24.36 12.58
N LEU A 36 2.32 -23.09 12.21
CA LEU A 36 1.40 -22.36 11.36
C LEU A 36 2.17 -21.78 10.19
N LEU A 37 1.68 -22.03 8.97
CA LEU A 37 2.18 -21.42 7.75
C LEU A 37 1.12 -20.47 7.21
N VAL A 38 1.50 -19.22 6.94
CA VAL A 38 0.61 -18.22 6.33
C VAL A 38 1.09 -17.96 4.91
N LEU A 39 0.24 -18.27 3.94
CA LEU A 39 0.43 -17.95 2.52
C LEU A 39 -0.39 -16.71 2.21
N ASP A 40 0.27 -15.56 2.28
CA ASP A 40 -0.37 -14.27 2.10
C ASP A 40 -0.43 -13.84 0.63
N ASN A 41 -1.55 -13.25 0.21
CA ASN A 41 -1.76 -12.70 -1.14
C ASN A 41 -1.59 -13.74 -2.28
N ALA A 42 -2.15 -14.95 -2.11
CA ALA A 42 -2.14 -16.02 -3.11
C ALA A 42 -3.16 -15.76 -4.24
N ASP A 43 -3.03 -14.63 -4.93
CA ASP A 43 -4.03 -14.11 -5.88
C ASP A 43 -3.88 -14.66 -7.31
N ASP A 44 -2.69 -15.13 -7.69
CA ASP A 44 -2.41 -15.61 -9.05
C ASP A 44 -3.25 -16.86 -9.36
N PRO A 45 -4.19 -16.81 -10.33
CA PRO A 45 -5.03 -17.95 -10.66
C PRO A 45 -4.26 -19.13 -11.28
N SER A 46 -3.06 -18.89 -11.80
CA SER A 46 -2.18 -19.94 -12.34
C SER A 46 -1.32 -20.62 -11.27
N LEU A 47 -1.34 -20.11 -10.04
CA LEU A 47 -0.58 -20.67 -8.92
C LEU A 47 -1.21 -21.98 -8.45
N GLU A 48 -0.48 -23.08 -8.63
CA GLU A 48 -0.83 -24.36 -8.01
C GLU A 48 -0.46 -24.34 -6.52
N ILE A 49 -1.35 -23.76 -5.70
CA ILE A 49 -1.09 -23.47 -4.27
C ILE A 49 -0.75 -24.72 -3.45
N SER A 50 -1.32 -25.88 -3.81
CA SER A 50 -1.11 -27.16 -3.12
C SER A 50 0.34 -27.62 -3.11
N ARG A 51 1.17 -27.17 -4.07
CA ARG A 51 2.61 -27.45 -4.08
C ARG A 51 3.35 -26.86 -2.88
N TRP A 52 2.75 -25.86 -2.23
CA TRP A 52 3.31 -25.16 -1.08
C TRP A 52 2.77 -25.66 0.27
N PHE A 53 2.05 -26.79 0.28
CA PHE A 53 1.55 -27.42 1.50
C PHE A 53 2.53 -28.50 2.00
N PRO A 54 3.22 -28.30 3.14
CA PRO A 54 4.11 -29.31 3.69
C PRO A 54 3.33 -30.58 4.05
N ALA A 55 3.94 -31.74 3.82
CA ALA A 55 3.36 -33.00 4.26
C ALA A 55 3.35 -33.10 5.80
N GLY A 56 2.34 -33.77 6.34
CA GLY A 56 2.24 -34.07 7.79
C GLY A 56 0.94 -33.58 8.41
N ALA A 57 0.76 -33.90 9.70
CA ALA A 57 -0.48 -33.64 10.45
C ALA A 57 -0.31 -32.64 11.62
N ARG A 58 0.88 -32.06 11.77
CA ARG A 58 1.20 -31.18 12.91
C ARG A 58 1.02 -29.69 12.61
N GLY A 59 0.85 -29.35 11.34
CA GLY A 59 0.76 -27.97 10.88
C GLY A 59 -0.65 -27.54 10.50
N ASN A 60 -0.89 -26.24 10.62
CA ASN A 60 -2.04 -25.57 10.01
C ASN A 60 -1.54 -24.60 8.94
N ILE A 61 -2.34 -24.40 7.90
CA ILE A 61 -2.03 -23.48 6.80
C ILE A 61 -3.19 -22.49 6.68
N ILE A 62 -2.89 -21.20 6.72
CA ILE A 62 -3.83 -20.13 6.41
C ILE A 62 -3.43 -19.54 5.06
N VAL A 63 -4.40 -19.40 4.17
CA VAL A 63 -4.19 -18.77 2.86
C VAL A 63 -5.08 -17.55 2.78
N THR A 64 -4.51 -16.39 2.44
CA THR A 64 -5.28 -15.18 2.11
C THR A 64 -5.22 -14.98 0.59
N THR A 65 -6.36 -14.68 -0.03
CA THR A 65 -6.45 -14.53 -1.48
C THR A 65 -7.71 -13.77 -1.88
N ARG A 66 -7.61 -13.02 -2.98
CA ARG A 66 -8.75 -12.43 -3.71
C ARG A 66 -9.33 -13.41 -4.75
N ASN A 67 -8.60 -14.48 -5.08
CA ASN A 67 -9.07 -15.52 -5.99
C ASN A 67 -10.03 -16.48 -5.29
N ARG A 68 -11.33 -16.23 -5.44
CA ARG A 68 -12.40 -17.09 -4.88
C ARG A 68 -12.31 -18.55 -5.34
N GLY A 69 -11.73 -18.81 -6.52
CA GLY A 69 -11.54 -20.17 -7.05
C GLY A 69 -10.57 -21.02 -6.24
N LEU A 70 -9.73 -20.41 -5.40
CA LEU A 70 -8.78 -21.12 -4.56
C LEU A 70 -9.43 -21.90 -3.40
N SER A 71 -10.68 -21.57 -3.06
CA SER A 71 -11.44 -22.26 -2.00
C SER A 71 -11.56 -23.77 -2.22
N VAL A 72 -11.52 -24.23 -3.48
CA VAL A 72 -11.58 -25.66 -3.83
C VAL A 72 -10.31 -26.41 -3.41
N ALA A 73 -9.19 -25.70 -3.22
CA ALA A 73 -7.92 -26.28 -2.81
C ALA A 73 -7.74 -26.34 -1.27
N THR A 74 -8.69 -25.84 -0.48
CA THR A 74 -8.58 -25.77 0.99
C THR A 74 -9.70 -26.55 1.69
N ALA A 75 -9.46 -26.96 2.93
CA ALA A 75 -10.45 -27.69 3.72
C ALA A 75 -11.62 -26.82 4.19
N GLN A 76 -11.36 -25.53 4.41
CA GLN A 76 -12.33 -24.52 4.81
C GLN A 76 -11.99 -23.20 4.10
N SER A 77 -13.00 -22.38 3.89
CA SER A 77 -12.86 -21.02 3.36
C SER A 77 -13.86 -20.10 4.05
N ALA A 78 -13.43 -18.90 4.40
CA ALA A 78 -14.30 -17.83 4.88
C ALA A 78 -14.17 -16.64 3.92
N SER A 79 -15.31 -16.10 3.47
CA SER A 79 -15.32 -14.81 2.78
C SER A 79 -15.17 -13.71 3.84
N ILE A 80 -14.29 -12.74 3.57
CA ILE A 80 -14.22 -11.52 4.36
C ILE A 80 -14.98 -10.46 3.56
N ASP A 81 -16.13 -10.07 4.09
CA ASP A 81 -16.98 -9.05 3.49
C ASP A 81 -16.65 -7.65 4.06
N GLN A 82 -17.48 -6.65 3.73
CA GLN A 82 -17.37 -5.32 4.30
C GLN A 82 -17.52 -5.35 5.83
N MET A 83 -16.95 -4.36 6.51
CA MET A 83 -17.09 -4.24 7.96
C MET A 83 -18.54 -3.97 8.34
N ASP A 84 -18.91 -4.35 9.56
CA ASP A 84 -20.11 -3.78 10.16
C ASP A 84 -19.96 -2.25 10.32
N SER A 85 -21.08 -1.54 10.27
CA SER A 85 -21.10 -0.08 10.38
C SER A 85 -20.52 0.42 11.70
N GLU A 86 -20.73 -0.28 12.82
CA GLU A 86 -20.21 0.14 14.13
C GLU A 86 -18.69 -0.06 14.21
N GLU A 87 -18.20 -1.21 13.70
CA GLU A 87 -16.76 -1.50 13.59
C GLU A 87 -16.07 -0.49 12.67
N ALA A 88 -16.70 -0.17 11.54
CA ALA A 88 -16.21 0.77 10.55
C ALA A 88 -16.17 2.22 11.07
N THR A 89 -17.21 2.67 11.80
CA THR A 89 -17.20 3.97 12.49
C THR A 89 -16.09 4.03 13.53
N THR A 90 -15.92 2.95 14.29
CA THR A 90 -14.82 2.85 15.27
C THR A 90 -13.45 2.93 14.59
N LEU A 91 -13.29 2.29 13.43
CA LEU A 91 -12.05 2.37 12.64
C LEU A 91 -11.81 3.80 12.12
N LEU A 92 -12.84 4.48 11.60
CA LEU A 92 -12.72 5.85 11.10
C LEU A 92 -12.25 6.81 12.20
N LEU A 93 -12.90 6.76 13.36
CA LEU A 93 -12.58 7.59 14.52
C LEU A 93 -11.13 7.37 14.99
N LYS A 94 -10.70 6.10 15.08
CA LYS A 94 -9.30 5.76 15.38
C LYS A 94 -8.33 6.31 14.34
N ALA A 95 -8.64 6.15 13.05
CA ALA A 95 -7.80 6.65 11.96
C ALA A 95 -7.75 8.20 11.95
N ALA A 96 -8.84 8.87 12.29
CA ALA A 96 -8.93 10.32 12.46
C ALA A 96 -8.19 10.84 13.70
N GLY A 97 -7.86 9.98 14.66
CA GLY A 97 -7.33 10.38 15.96
C GLY A 97 -8.37 11.10 16.83
N ASP A 98 -9.65 10.77 16.64
CA ASP A 98 -10.79 11.37 17.33
C ASP A 98 -11.47 10.30 18.19
N ASP A 99 -11.23 10.35 19.51
CA ASP A 99 -11.72 9.38 20.49
C ASP A 99 -13.06 9.79 21.13
N LYS A 100 -13.69 10.86 20.64
CA LYS A 100 -14.91 11.41 21.22
C LYS A 100 -16.13 10.63 20.74
N GLU A 101 -16.91 10.14 21.69
CA GLU A 101 -18.19 9.48 21.39
C GLU A 101 -19.15 10.39 20.62
N SER A 102 -19.14 11.70 20.89
CA SER A 102 -19.96 12.69 20.17
C SER A 102 -19.58 12.88 18.71
N SER A 103 -18.43 12.36 18.26
CA SER A 103 -18.04 12.38 16.85
C SER A 103 -18.63 11.23 16.05
N ARG A 104 -19.19 10.19 16.67
CA ARG A 104 -19.79 9.04 15.97
C ARG A 104 -20.87 9.45 14.97
N GLU A 105 -21.80 10.30 15.40
CA GLU A 105 -22.90 10.78 14.54
C GLU A 105 -22.41 11.48 13.26
N ARG A 106 -21.23 12.12 13.32
CA ARG A 106 -20.60 12.78 12.17
C ARG A 106 -19.77 11.81 11.33
N ALA A 107 -19.21 10.78 11.94
CA ALA A 107 -18.37 9.77 11.30
C ALA A 107 -19.19 8.72 10.52
N GLU A 108 -20.39 8.37 11.00
CA GLU A 108 -21.26 7.37 10.37
C GLU A 108 -21.58 7.65 8.88
N PRO A 109 -21.97 8.88 8.47
CA PRO A 109 -22.20 9.19 7.05
C PRO A 109 -20.98 8.93 6.16
N VAL A 110 -19.76 9.24 6.65
CA VAL A 110 -18.53 8.99 5.90
C VAL A 110 -18.34 7.50 5.69
N VAL A 111 -18.53 6.69 6.73
CA VAL A 111 -18.40 5.22 6.64
C VAL A 111 -19.41 4.61 5.67
N GLN A 112 -20.66 5.06 5.71
CA GLN A 112 -21.71 4.61 4.80
C GLN A 112 -21.39 4.96 3.34
N LEU A 113 -20.91 6.19 3.09
CA LEU A 113 -20.46 6.61 1.75
C LEU A 113 -19.32 5.75 1.21
N LEU A 114 -18.42 5.30 2.09
CA LEU A 114 -17.29 4.46 1.74
C LEU A 114 -17.63 2.97 1.65
N GLY A 115 -18.88 2.58 1.91
CA GLY A 115 -19.34 1.19 1.85
C GLY A 115 -18.69 0.29 2.89
N CYS A 116 -18.32 0.83 4.06
CA CYS A 116 -17.70 0.07 5.15
C CYS A 116 -16.40 -0.67 4.76
N ILE A 117 -15.62 -0.10 3.83
CA ILE A 117 -14.37 -0.71 3.35
C ILE A 117 -13.19 -0.24 4.21
N PRO A 118 -12.48 -1.15 4.91
CA PRO A 118 -11.46 -0.77 5.89
C PRO A 118 -10.38 0.16 5.31
N LEU A 119 -9.86 -0.15 4.11
CA LEU A 119 -8.79 0.64 3.50
C LEU A 119 -9.25 2.06 3.14
N ALA A 120 -10.43 2.19 2.54
CA ALA A 120 -11.02 3.48 2.21
C ALA A 120 -11.27 4.33 3.46
N ILE A 121 -11.76 3.69 4.53
CA ILE A 121 -11.98 4.32 5.83
C ILE A 121 -10.68 4.83 6.44
N VAL A 122 -9.60 4.04 6.39
CA VAL A 122 -8.29 4.45 6.91
C VAL A 122 -7.75 5.66 6.13
N HIS A 123 -7.90 5.70 4.80
CA HIS A 123 -7.52 6.86 4.00
C HIS A 123 -8.35 8.11 4.34
N ALA A 124 -9.67 7.97 4.50
CA ALA A 124 -10.54 9.06 4.90
C ALA A 124 -10.20 9.60 6.29
N GLY A 125 -10.01 8.70 7.26
CA GLY A 125 -9.56 9.06 8.61
C GLY A 125 -8.21 9.76 8.59
N ALA A 126 -7.27 9.29 7.78
CA ALA A 126 -5.99 9.98 7.60
C ALA A 126 -6.18 11.40 7.01
N ALA A 127 -7.06 11.59 6.04
CA ALA A 127 -7.35 12.92 5.50
C ALA A 127 -7.96 13.86 6.55
N ILE A 128 -8.89 13.36 7.36
CA ILE A 128 -9.53 14.11 8.47
C ILE A 128 -8.51 14.46 9.55
N ARG A 129 -7.66 13.50 9.95
CA ARG A 129 -6.57 13.70 10.92
C ARG A 129 -5.61 14.80 10.49
N ASN A 130 -5.27 14.84 9.20
CA ASN A 130 -4.42 15.88 8.61
C ASN A 130 -5.16 17.21 8.36
N GLN A 131 -6.39 17.36 8.89
CA GLN A 131 -7.21 18.58 8.80
C GLN A 131 -7.46 19.06 7.37
N LEU A 132 -7.49 18.12 6.42
CA LEU A 132 -7.80 18.47 5.04
C LEU A 132 -9.28 18.77 4.84
N TYR A 133 -10.11 18.05 5.58
CA TYR A 133 -11.56 18.09 5.53
C TYR A 133 -12.12 17.73 6.92
N THR A 134 -13.23 18.36 7.30
CA THR A 134 -14.10 17.81 8.36
C THR A 134 -14.84 16.57 7.85
N TYR A 135 -15.56 15.86 8.73
CA TYR A 135 -16.41 14.74 8.32
C TYR A 135 -17.44 15.15 7.27
N GLU A 136 -18.06 16.31 7.46
CA GLU A 136 -19.09 16.88 6.58
C GLU A 136 -18.51 17.28 5.22
N GLU A 137 -17.39 18.01 5.22
CA GLU A 137 -16.69 18.40 3.98
C GLU A 137 -16.23 17.17 3.18
N TYR A 138 -15.81 16.11 3.87
CA TYR A 138 -15.43 14.84 3.22
C TYR A 138 -16.63 14.20 2.50
N CYS A 139 -17.81 14.21 3.13
CA CYS A 139 -19.03 13.68 2.53
C CYS A 139 -19.40 14.42 1.24
N GLU A 140 -19.33 15.75 1.26
CA GLU A 140 -19.62 16.60 0.10
C GLU A 140 -18.63 16.31 -1.05
N LEU A 141 -17.33 16.33 -0.74
CA LEU A 141 -16.28 16.05 -1.70
C LEU A 141 -16.45 14.70 -2.39
N PHE A 142 -16.66 13.64 -1.60
CA PHE A 142 -16.81 12.28 -2.12
C PHE A 142 -18.05 12.15 -3.02
N THR A 143 -19.17 12.76 -2.63
CA THR A 143 -20.41 12.76 -3.41
C THR A 143 -20.23 13.46 -4.77
N HIS A 144 -19.55 14.60 -4.79
CA HIS A 144 -19.23 15.32 -6.03
C HIS A 144 -18.31 14.50 -6.95
N ARG A 145 -17.21 13.96 -6.40
CA ARG A 145 -16.28 13.10 -7.14
C ARG A 145 -16.95 11.86 -7.73
N ARG A 146 -17.90 11.26 -7.00
CA ARG A 146 -18.65 10.09 -7.47
C ARG A 146 -19.48 10.42 -8.68
N ARG A 147 -20.18 11.55 -8.65
CA ARG A 147 -20.96 12.02 -9.79
C ARG A 147 -20.07 12.30 -11.00
N ASP A 148 -18.93 12.97 -10.81
CA ASP A 148 -18.00 13.28 -11.90
C ASP A 148 -17.47 12.00 -12.54
N LEU A 149 -16.90 11.07 -11.77
CA LEU A 149 -16.33 9.83 -12.29
C LEU A 149 -17.37 8.94 -13.01
N LEU A 150 -18.58 8.81 -12.46
CA LEU A 150 -19.67 8.08 -13.11
C LEU A 150 -20.16 8.77 -14.40
N SER A 151 -19.99 10.09 -14.51
CA SER A 151 -20.33 10.82 -15.74
C SER A 151 -19.25 10.70 -16.83
N TYR A 152 -17.99 10.42 -16.45
CA TYR A 152 -16.85 10.50 -17.36
C TYR A 152 -16.61 9.26 -18.23
N ARG A 153 -17.24 8.09 -18.04
CA ARG A 153 -17.17 6.94 -18.98
C ARG A 153 -18.09 5.77 -18.59
N ASN A 154 -18.38 4.90 -19.57
CA ASN A 154 -18.88 3.52 -19.44
C ASN A 154 -17.90 2.59 -18.65
N ILE A 155 -17.32 3.03 -17.53
CA ILE A 155 -16.40 2.20 -16.73
C ILE A 155 -17.23 1.38 -15.75
N GLN A 156 -17.11 0.05 -15.84
CA GLN A 156 -17.64 -0.84 -14.81
C GLN A 156 -16.60 -0.94 -13.68
N VAL A 157 -16.59 0.07 -12.79
CA VAL A 157 -15.85 0.02 -11.52
C VAL A 157 -16.81 -0.48 -10.46
N THR A 158 -16.37 -1.42 -9.62
CA THR A 158 -17.17 -1.83 -8.46
C THR A 158 -17.24 -0.70 -7.43
N ASP A 159 -18.29 -0.66 -6.60
CA ASP A 159 -18.34 0.30 -5.47
C ASP A 159 -17.11 0.17 -4.56
N TYR A 160 -16.53 -1.03 -4.49
CA TYR A 160 -15.32 -1.30 -3.71
C TYR A 160 -14.09 -0.58 -4.25
N GLU A 161 -13.80 -0.76 -5.54
CA GLU A 161 -12.67 -0.11 -6.21
C GLU A 161 -12.84 1.41 -6.26
N TYR A 162 -14.09 1.88 -6.42
CA TYR A 162 -14.41 3.30 -6.42
C TYR A 162 -14.05 3.96 -5.09
N SER A 163 -14.49 3.41 -3.95
CA SER A 163 -14.20 3.99 -2.63
C SER A 163 -12.70 4.09 -2.36
N ILE A 164 -11.92 3.08 -2.77
CA ILE A 164 -10.47 3.11 -2.62
C ILE A 164 -9.83 4.16 -3.54
N TYR A 165 -10.24 4.21 -4.81
CA TYR A 165 -9.70 5.19 -5.76
C TYR A 165 -9.99 6.63 -5.34
N ALA A 166 -11.24 6.92 -4.97
CA ALA A 166 -11.66 8.26 -4.57
C ALA A 166 -10.92 8.72 -3.30
N THR A 167 -10.82 7.86 -2.28
CA THR A 167 -10.08 8.21 -1.05
C THR A 167 -8.58 8.40 -1.30
N TRP A 168 -7.98 7.58 -2.17
CA TRP A 168 -6.60 7.75 -2.64
C TRP A 168 -6.39 9.08 -3.37
N GLU A 169 -7.29 9.44 -4.30
CA GLU A 169 -7.21 10.69 -5.06
C GLU A 169 -7.25 11.92 -4.14
N VAL A 170 -8.07 11.88 -3.10
CA VAL A 170 -8.14 12.94 -2.08
C VAL A 170 -6.79 13.14 -1.39
N SER A 171 -6.15 12.05 -0.95
CA SER A 171 -4.83 12.10 -0.32
C SER A 171 -3.76 12.63 -1.27
N VAL A 172 -3.70 12.11 -2.50
CA VAL A 172 -2.73 12.54 -3.52
C VAL A 172 -2.94 14.02 -3.90
N GLY A 173 -4.19 14.45 -4.04
CA GLY A 173 -4.54 15.84 -4.32
C GLY A 173 -4.08 16.79 -3.22
N ALA A 174 -4.15 16.38 -1.95
CA ALA A 174 -3.64 17.16 -0.84
C ALA A 174 -2.11 17.28 -0.83
N ILE A 175 -1.40 16.17 -1.04
CA ILE A 175 0.06 16.18 -1.18
C ILE A 175 0.47 17.07 -2.37
N SER A 176 -0.25 16.99 -3.49
CA SER A 176 -0.03 17.85 -4.66
C SER A 176 -0.21 19.34 -4.37
N ARG A 177 -1.17 19.71 -3.51
CA ARG A 177 -1.33 21.11 -3.06
C ARG A 177 -0.13 21.57 -2.24
N ILE A 178 0.37 20.75 -1.31
CA ILE A 178 1.58 21.06 -0.53
C ILE A 178 2.79 21.19 -1.47
N ALA A 179 2.93 20.29 -2.44
CA ALA A 179 4.02 20.28 -3.41
C ALA A 179 4.03 21.52 -4.35
N LYS A 180 2.87 22.13 -4.59
CA LYS A 180 2.75 23.40 -5.34
C LYS A 180 3.15 24.62 -4.48
N GLY A 181 3.33 24.45 -3.18
CA GLY A 181 3.63 25.51 -2.24
C GLY A 181 2.45 26.46 -1.97
N GLY A 182 2.73 27.58 -1.30
CA GLY A 182 1.73 28.58 -0.95
C GLY A 182 2.09 29.33 0.33
N ALA A 183 1.20 30.23 0.77
CA ALA A 183 1.38 30.93 2.04
C ALA A 183 1.44 29.93 3.20
N GLY A 184 2.52 29.98 3.99
CA GLY A 184 2.73 29.11 5.16
C GLY A 184 3.37 27.74 4.86
N VAL A 185 3.66 27.40 3.60
CA VAL A 185 4.40 26.16 3.25
C VAL A 185 5.87 26.50 3.05
N SER A 186 6.76 25.86 3.82
CA SER A 186 8.20 26.06 3.63
C SER A 186 8.66 25.41 2.31
N ARG A 187 9.76 25.91 1.74
CA ARG A 187 10.35 25.31 0.54
C ARG A 187 10.69 23.82 0.76
N ALA A 188 11.23 23.50 1.93
CA ALA A 188 11.56 22.11 2.28
C ALA A 188 10.31 21.22 2.32
N ASP A 189 9.19 21.69 2.86
CA ASP A 189 7.94 20.92 2.89
C ASP A 189 7.35 20.74 1.49
N SER A 190 7.41 21.78 0.67
CA SER A 190 7.01 21.72 -0.74
C SER A 190 7.84 20.69 -1.52
N ASP A 191 9.16 20.71 -1.34
CA ASP A 191 10.08 19.77 -2.00
C ASP A 191 9.86 18.33 -1.48
N ASN A 192 9.69 18.14 -0.18
CA ASN A 192 9.40 16.82 0.41
C ASN A 192 8.05 16.26 -0.08
N ALA A 193 7.03 17.10 -0.26
CA ALA A 193 5.75 16.67 -0.81
C ALA A 193 5.86 16.30 -2.30
N ALA A 194 6.64 17.05 -3.08
CA ALA A 194 6.92 16.69 -4.48
C ALA A 194 7.67 15.35 -4.57
N ASN A 195 8.68 15.16 -3.71
CA ASN A 195 9.43 13.91 -3.60
C ASN A 195 8.52 12.74 -3.17
N ALA A 196 7.56 12.96 -2.27
CA ALA A 196 6.59 11.94 -1.86
C ALA A 196 5.74 11.44 -3.05
N LEU A 197 5.28 12.33 -3.93
CA LEU A 197 4.52 11.96 -5.12
C LEU A 197 5.38 11.16 -6.12
N ASP A 198 6.63 11.55 -6.30
CA ASP A 198 7.59 10.83 -7.14
C ASP A 198 7.86 9.42 -6.61
N LEU A 199 8.13 9.30 -5.32
CA LEU A 199 8.32 8.01 -4.65
C LEU A 199 7.07 7.13 -4.78
N LEU A 200 5.87 7.70 -4.64
CA LEU A 200 4.63 6.96 -4.82
C LEU A 200 4.57 6.36 -6.24
N ASN A 201 4.89 7.14 -7.29
CA ASN A 201 4.93 6.64 -8.66
C ASN A 201 5.97 5.52 -8.83
N VAL A 202 7.17 5.68 -8.28
CA VAL A 202 8.23 4.66 -8.31
C VAL A 202 7.77 3.36 -7.64
N PHE A 203 7.17 3.47 -6.46
CA PHE A 203 6.63 2.33 -5.73
C PHE A 203 5.48 1.67 -6.47
N GLY A 204 4.71 2.44 -7.25
CA GLY A 204 3.73 1.91 -8.19
C GLY A 204 4.32 0.91 -9.19
N PHE A 205 5.55 1.16 -9.67
CA PHE A 205 6.28 0.24 -10.56
C PHE A 205 6.97 -0.91 -9.81
N TRP A 206 7.39 -0.69 -8.57
CA TRP A 206 8.06 -1.70 -7.76
C TRP A 206 7.01 -2.66 -7.18
N TYR A 207 6.93 -3.86 -7.76
CA TYR A 207 5.99 -4.90 -7.32
C TYR A 207 6.34 -5.53 -5.95
N ASP A 208 7.39 -5.03 -5.28
CA ASP A 208 7.95 -5.69 -4.09
C ASP A 208 7.61 -4.97 -2.78
N ASN A 209 7.34 -5.76 -1.74
CA ASN A 209 6.87 -5.30 -0.43
C ASN A 209 8.01 -4.75 0.45
N ASN A 210 9.15 -4.37 -0.13
CA ASN A 210 10.35 -4.07 0.63
C ASN A 210 11.11 -2.88 0.07
N ILE A 211 10.42 -1.75 0.00
CA ILE A 211 11.03 -0.45 -0.23
C ILE A 211 11.89 -0.15 0.98
N SER A 212 13.20 -0.11 0.80
CA SER A 212 14.14 0.21 1.87
C SER A 212 14.97 1.44 1.52
N GLU A 213 15.36 2.17 2.55
CA GLU A 213 16.32 3.27 2.44
C GLU A 213 17.64 2.80 1.80
N GLU A 214 18.02 1.55 2.03
CA GLU A 214 19.24 0.96 1.49
C GLU A 214 19.21 0.87 -0.04
N ILE A 215 18.08 0.48 -0.63
CA ILE A 215 17.92 0.46 -2.09
C ILE A 215 18.07 1.88 -2.65
N MET A 216 17.49 2.88 -1.98
CA MET A 216 17.61 4.28 -2.42
C MET A 216 19.02 4.82 -2.31
N ARG A 217 19.75 4.47 -1.24
CA ARG A 217 21.18 4.78 -1.10
C ARG A 217 22.00 4.11 -2.20
N MET A 218 21.73 2.84 -2.48
CA MET A 218 22.43 2.11 -3.55
C MET A 218 22.15 2.75 -4.92
N ILE A 219 20.89 3.11 -5.21
CA ILE A 219 20.55 3.83 -6.45
C ILE A 219 21.30 5.17 -6.49
N TRP A 220 21.36 5.92 -5.40
CA TRP A 220 22.10 7.17 -5.32
C TRP A 220 23.59 7.03 -5.66
N GLU A 221 24.23 5.98 -5.16
CA GLU A 221 25.65 5.67 -5.41
C GLU A 221 25.90 5.21 -6.85
N LEU A 222 24.94 4.51 -7.46
CA LEU A 222 25.08 3.91 -8.79
C LEU A 222 24.66 4.85 -9.93
N VAL A 223 23.77 5.80 -9.70
CA VAL A 223 23.29 6.74 -10.73
C VAL A 223 24.40 7.76 -11.03
N PRO A 224 24.91 7.83 -12.28
CA PRO A 224 25.96 8.77 -12.66
C PRO A 224 25.57 10.22 -12.32
N ARG A 225 26.57 11.05 -11.98
CA ARG A 225 26.42 12.49 -11.74
C ARG A 225 26.72 13.33 -12.99
N ALA A 226 26.66 12.72 -14.16
CA ALA A 226 27.16 13.27 -15.41
C ALA A 226 26.00 13.78 -16.29
N GLU A 227 26.32 14.66 -17.25
CA GLU A 227 25.40 15.21 -18.27
C GLU A 227 24.64 14.13 -19.09
N ASP A 228 25.10 12.87 -19.04
CA ASP A 228 24.48 11.70 -19.67
C ASP A 228 23.57 10.89 -18.71
N ASP A 229 23.03 11.51 -17.65
CA ASP A 229 22.00 10.88 -16.81
C ASP A 229 20.79 10.53 -17.71
N PRO A 230 20.33 9.26 -17.74
CA PRO A 230 19.11 8.94 -18.47
C PRO A 230 17.98 9.79 -17.90
N TRP A 231 17.46 10.74 -18.70
CA TRP A 231 16.47 11.75 -18.31
C TRP A 231 15.25 11.20 -17.54
N TRP A 232 14.96 9.91 -17.66
CA TRP A 232 13.90 9.24 -16.92
C TRP A 232 14.25 9.00 -15.44
N ILE A 233 15.51 8.88 -15.04
CA ILE A 233 15.92 8.64 -13.64
C ILE A 233 15.71 9.92 -12.80
N SER A 234 16.34 11.02 -13.19
CA SER A 234 16.16 12.35 -12.56
C SER A 234 14.82 13.01 -12.87
N GLY A 235 14.15 12.58 -13.95
CA GLY A 235 12.80 12.98 -14.31
C GLY A 235 11.70 12.31 -13.47
N ILE A 236 11.95 11.12 -12.92
CA ILE A 236 10.99 10.35 -12.12
C ILE A 236 11.19 10.57 -10.62
N ILE A 237 12.44 10.75 -10.15
CA ILE A 237 12.72 10.98 -8.73
C ILE A 237 13.51 12.26 -8.56
N ARG A 238 12.84 13.33 -8.11
CA ARG A 238 13.51 14.62 -7.82
C ARG A 238 14.64 14.51 -6.78
N LEU A 239 14.57 13.53 -5.87
CA LEU A 239 15.66 13.20 -4.95
C LEU A 239 16.96 12.81 -5.68
N LEU A 240 16.91 12.38 -6.93
CA LEU A 240 18.06 11.93 -7.72
C LEU A 240 18.51 12.98 -8.76
N ARG A 241 18.21 14.27 -8.58
CA ARG A 241 18.65 15.33 -9.50
C ARG A 241 20.14 15.62 -9.41
N GLU A 242 20.67 16.31 -10.42
CA GLU A 242 22.11 16.60 -10.58
C GLU A 242 22.67 17.60 -9.56
N ASP A 243 21.83 18.48 -8.99
CA ASP A 243 22.20 19.48 -7.98
C ASP A 243 22.35 18.90 -6.56
N ARG A 244 22.45 17.57 -6.47
CA ARG A 244 22.48 16.82 -5.22
C ARG A 244 23.84 16.87 -4.52
N SER A 245 23.81 16.82 -3.18
CA SER A 245 24.99 16.70 -2.32
C SER A 245 25.92 15.55 -2.78
N PRO A 246 27.25 15.67 -2.59
CA PRO A 246 28.14 14.54 -2.84
C PRO A 246 27.88 13.35 -1.90
N ASP A 247 27.27 13.59 -0.75
CA ASP A 247 26.90 12.57 0.23
C ASP A 247 25.40 12.34 0.26
N TRP A 248 24.96 11.09 0.45
CA TRP A 248 23.55 10.74 0.64
C TRP A 248 23.01 11.35 1.93
N ASP A 249 22.07 12.28 1.79
CA ASP A 249 21.26 12.77 2.90
C ASP A 249 19.92 11.99 2.93
N PRO A 250 19.67 11.15 3.94
CA PRO A 250 18.44 10.39 4.04
C PRO A 250 17.23 11.23 4.45
N LEU A 251 17.42 12.47 4.92
CA LEU A 251 16.35 13.25 5.54
C LEU A 251 15.20 13.57 4.57
N PRO A 252 15.43 14.07 3.34
CA PRO A 252 14.34 14.33 2.39
C PRO A 252 13.57 13.06 2.02
N PHE A 253 14.29 11.93 1.86
CA PHE A 253 13.67 10.64 1.59
C PHE A 253 12.76 10.20 2.75
N ARG A 254 13.26 10.24 4.00
CA ARG A 254 12.48 9.89 5.19
C ARG A 254 11.28 10.81 5.39
N LYS A 255 11.43 12.12 5.16
CA LYS A 255 10.32 13.08 5.24
C LYS A 255 9.26 12.82 4.18
N SER A 256 9.66 12.42 2.99
CA SER A 256 8.74 12.01 1.92
C SER A 256 7.94 10.77 2.30
N LEU A 257 8.60 9.77 2.90
CA LEU A 257 7.94 8.56 3.42
C LEU A 257 7.00 8.87 4.59
N GLU A 258 7.37 9.80 5.48
CA GLU A 258 6.54 10.27 6.57
C GLU A 258 5.24 10.91 6.04
N ILE A 259 5.33 11.73 4.98
CA ILE A 259 4.16 12.30 4.31
C ILE A 259 3.25 11.18 3.77
N LEU A 260 3.78 10.22 3.03
CA LEU A 260 2.99 9.11 2.49
C LEU A 260 2.34 8.26 3.60
N SER A 261 3.05 8.04 4.70
CA SER A 261 2.57 7.28 5.87
C SER A 261 1.48 8.04 6.63
N ASN A 262 1.60 9.37 6.73
CA ASN A 262 0.61 10.24 7.37
C ASN A 262 -0.73 10.22 6.63
N TYR A 263 -0.72 9.96 5.32
CA TYR A 263 -1.91 9.72 4.50
C TYR A 263 -2.29 8.24 4.36
N SER A 264 -1.60 7.35 5.08
CA SER A 264 -1.79 5.91 5.04
C SER A 264 -1.68 5.32 3.62
N LEU A 265 -0.94 5.97 2.73
CA LEU A 265 -0.71 5.51 1.35
C LEU A 265 0.32 4.38 1.31
N ILE A 266 1.24 4.35 2.27
CA ILE A 266 2.21 3.27 2.46
C ILE A 266 2.13 2.77 3.90
N ASN A 267 2.53 1.51 4.08
CA ASN A 267 2.73 0.90 5.40
C ASN A 267 4.21 0.68 5.61
N GLY A 268 4.74 0.98 6.80
CA GLY A 268 6.12 0.66 7.10
C GLY A 268 6.49 0.82 8.57
N ALA A 269 7.47 0.03 8.98
CA ALA A 269 8.15 0.10 10.27
C ALA A 269 9.63 -0.20 10.04
N ASP A 270 10.51 0.30 10.91
CA ASP A 270 11.94 -0.03 10.90
C ASP A 270 12.64 0.09 9.52
N ARG A 271 12.34 1.18 8.79
CA ARG A 271 12.90 1.51 7.46
C ARG A 271 12.55 0.54 6.32
N GLN A 272 11.53 -0.30 6.51
CA GLN A 272 10.92 -1.09 5.45
C GLN A 272 9.51 -0.60 5.18
N PHE A 273 9.22 -0.32 3.91
CA PHE A 273 7.94 0.20 3.47
C PHE A 273 7.33 -0.70 2.39
N SER A 274 6.02 -0.73 2.37
CA SER A 274 5.21 -1.49 1.43
C SER A 274 4.04 -0.66 0.96
N LEU A 275 3.67 -0.86 -0.30
CA LEU A 275 2.49 -0.26 -0.90
C LEU A 275 1.37 -1.31 -0.93
N HIS A 276 0.18 -0.96 -0.45
CA HIS A 276 -0.94 -1.90 -0.55
C HIS A 276 -1.27 -2.14 -2.03
N PRO A 277 -1.53 -3.39 -2.48
CA PRO A 277 -1.82 -3.68 -3.90
C PRO A 277 -2.99 -2.90 -4.52
N LEU A 278 -3.94 -2.43 -3.71
CA LEU A 278 -5.10 -1.64 -4.15
C LEU A 278 -4.69 -0.17 -4.33
N VAL A 279 -3.86 0.37 -3.44
CA VAL A 279 -3.22 1.68 -3.64
C VAL A 279 -2.34 1.66 -4.88
N GLN A 280 -1.57 0.57 -5.09
CA GLN A 280 -0.78 0.39 -6.31
C GLN A 280 -1.65 0.41 -7.57
N SER A 281 -2.83 -0.23 -7.54
CA SER A 281 -3.74 -0.22 -8.69
C SER A 281 -4.26 1.17 -9.03
N CYS A 282 -4.35 2.10 -8.07
CA CYS A 282 -4.78 3.48 -8.32
C CYS A 282 -3.72 4.33 -9.03
N ILE A 283 -2.44 3.96 -8.95
CA ILE A 283 -1.35 4.74 -9.54
C ILE A 283 -1.40 4.59 -11.07
N PRO A 284 -1.43 5.70 -11.82
CA PRO A 284 -1.37 5.69 -13.28
C PRO A 284 0.00 5.21 -13.75
N THR A 285 0.22 3.89 -13.74
CA THR A 285 1.36 3.27 -14.41
C THR A 285 1.02 3.17 -15.88
N SER A 286 1.95 3.58 -16.74
CA SER A 286 1.85 3.51 -18.20
C SER A 286 1.42 2.10 -18.64
N GLY A 287 0.10 1.86 -18.74
CA GLY A 287 -0.47 0.59 -19.17
C GLY A 287 -1.52 -0.10 -18.27
N ARG A 288 -1.88 0.37 -17.07
CA ARG A 288 -2.89 -0.36 -16.25
C ARG A 288 -4.11 0.39 -15.74
N LEU A 289 -4.12 1.71 -15.78
CA LEU A 289 -5.36 2.48 -15.70
C LEU A 289 -5.25 3.67 -16.64
N GLY A 290 -5.69 3.48 -17.88
CA GLY A 290 -6.17 4.60 -18.67
C GLY A 290 -7.54 5.01 -18.14
N LEU A 291 -7.56 5.66 -16.98
CA LEU A 291 -8.72 6.42 -16.51
C LEU A 291 -9.07 7.49 -17.54
#